data_AF-A0AAX6FT29-F1
#
_entry.id   AF-A0AAX6FT29-F1
#
_cell.length_a   1.000
_cell.length_b   1.000
_cell.length_c   1.000
_cell.angle_alpha   90.00
_cell.angle_beta   90.00
_cell.angle_gamma   90.00
#
_symmetry.space_group_name_H-M   'P 1'
#
loop_
_entity.id
_entity.type
_entity.pdbx_description
1 polymer ?
#
loop_
_entity_poly.entity_id
_entity_poly.type
_entity_poly.pdbx_seq_one_letter_code
_entity_poly.pdbx_strand_id
1 'polypeptide(L)'
;MYLRRTRPPGRRTRSLLPMTRAGLARMRLRRWSRNAEKYKSEDEEHKKKVESKNALENYSYNMRNTIKDEKIASKLPAEDKKKIEDAIDEAIQWLDSNQLAEADEFDDKMKELEGLCNPIIAKMYQCAGADMASGMDEDGPSAGSSGAGPKIEEVD
;
A
#
# COMPACT_ATOMS: atom_id res chain seq x y z
N MET A 1 62.33 44.50 -50.11
CA MET A 1 62.83 43.14 -49.80
C MET A 1 63.64 43.25 -48.51
N TYR A 2 63.41 42.58 -47.39
CA TYR A 2 63.26 41.14 -47.17
C TYR A 2 62.45 40.84 -45.88
N LEU A 3 61.47 39.96 -46.04
CA LEU A 3 60.98 38.86 -45.18
C LEU A 3 60.88 38.99 -43.64
N ARG A 4 59.62 38.82 -43.20
CA ARG A 4 59.08 38.54 -41.86
C ARG A 4 59.79 37.38 -41.14
N ARG A 5 59.93 37.51 -39.82
CA ARG A 5 59.82 36.38 -38.87
C ARG A 5 59.01 36.78 -37.63
N THR A 6 57.69 36.73 -37.75
CA THR A 6 56.78 36.68 -36.59
C THR A 6 56.97 35.35 -35.89
N ARG A 7 57.46 35.36 -34.63
CA ARG A 7 57.48 34.18 -33.74
C ARG A 7 56.06 33.61 -33.64
N PRO A 8 55.84 32.29 -33.83
CA PRO A 8 54.53 31.71 -33.64
C PRO A 8 54.17 31.72 -32.14
N PRO A 9 52.91 31.98 -31.75
CA PRO A 9 52.49 31.81 -30.37
C PRO A 9 52.64 30.33 -30.00
N GLY A 10 53.40 30.07 -28.92
CA GLY A 10 53.59 28.72 -28.40
C GLY A 10 52.25 28.03 -28.20
N ARG A 11 52.06 26.88 -28.85
CA ARG A 11 50.88 26.03 -28.64
C ARG A 11 50.83 25.69 -27.15
N ARG A 12 49.88 26.28 -26.43
CA ARG A 12 49.50 25.81 -25.10
C ARG A 12 48.84 24.45 -25.29
N THR A 13 49.63 23.38 -25.23
CA THR A 13 49.10 22.03 -25.07
C THR A 13 48.34 22.03 -23.75
N ARG A 14 47.01 21.96 -23.83
CA ARG A 14 46.14 21.82 -22.65
C ARG A 14 46.50 20.49 -22.00
N SER A 15 47.42 20.53 -21.04
CA SER A 15 47.86 19.35 -20.31
C SER A 15 46.65 18.80 -19.56
N LEU A 16 46.10 17.69 -20.06
CA LEU A 16 45.17 16.85 -19.31
C LEU A 16 45.98 16.24 -18.17
N LEU A 17 46.06 16.96 -17.04
CA LEU A 17 46.74 16.49 -15.84
C LEU A 17 46.15 15.12 -15.44
N PRO A 18 46.98 14.07 -15.29
CA PRO A 18 46.48 12.76 -14.88
C PRO A 18 45.89 12.90 -13.47
N MET A 19 44.61 12.53 -13.33
CA MET A 19 43.88 12.56 -12.06
C MET A 19 44.65 11.78 -11.00
N THR A 20 44.98 12.43 -9.88
CA THR A 20 45.77 11.80 -8.82
C THR A 20 45.06 10.57 -8.25
N ARG A 21 45.82 9.59 -7.75
CA ARG A 21 45.26 8.36 -7.14
C ARG A 21 44.24 8.67 -6.04
N ALA A 22 44.47 9.72 -5.24
CA ALA A 22 43.52 10.22 -4.25
C ALA A 22 42.27 10.85 -4.89
N GLY A 23 42.42 11.56 -6.03
CA GLY A 23 41.29 12.06 -6.82
C GLY A 23 40.43 10.94 -7.42
N LEU A 24 41.07 9.89 -7.96
CA LEU A 24 40.39 8.70 -8.48
C LEU A 24 39.67 7.93 -7.36
N ALA A 25 40.28 7.79 -6.19
CA ALA A 25 39.65 7.16 -5.02
C ALA A 25 38.43 7.96 -4.53
N ARG A 26 38.53 9.30 -4.45
CA ARG A 26 37.38 10.17 -4.10
C ARG A 26 36.25 10.10 -5.12
N MET A 27 36.58 10.05 -6.42
CA MET A 27 35.58 9.92 -7.48
C MET A 27 34.91 8.55 -7.47
N ARG A 28 35.66 7.48 -7.20
CA ARG A 28 35.09 6.15 -6.95
C ARG A 28 34.19 6.18 -5.74
N LEU A 29 34.63 6.67 -4.58
CA LEU A 29 33.80 6.76 -3.37
C LEU A 29 32.49 7.52 -3.61
N ARG A 30 32.54 8.66 -4.31
CA ARG A 30 31.33 9.41 -4.71
C ARG A 30 30.40 8.62 -5.62
N ARG A 31 30.95 7.86 -6.58
CA ARG A 31 30.17 6.99 -7.46
C ARG A 31 29.53 5.84 -6.69
N TRP A 32 30.27 5.23 -5.76
CA TRP A 32 29.78 4.16 -4.89
C TRP A 32 28.69 4.67 -3.95
N SER A 33 28.86 5.86 -3.36
CA SER A 33 27.83 6.48 -2.52
C SER A 33 26.56 6.81 -3.31
N ARG A 34 26.69 7.36 -4.53
CA ARG A 34 25.55 7.64 -5.41
C ARG A 34 24.85 6.36 -5.88
N ASN A 35 25.62 5.31 -6.17
CA ASN A 35 25.06 4.01 -6.52
C ASN A 35 24.35 3.39 -5.32
N ALA A 36 24.93 3.44 -4.12
CA ALA A 36 24.30 2.93 -2.90
C ALA A 36 22.97 3.63 -2.61
N GLU A 37 22.89 4.95 -2.80
CA GLU A 37 21.66 5.72 -2.61
C GLU A 37 20.61 5.38 -3.68
N LYS A 38 21.02 5.19 -4.94
CA LYS A 38 20.14 4.71 -6.01
C LYS A 38 19.57 3.32 -5.71
N TYR A 39 20.44 2.35 -5.40
CA TYR A 39 20.00 1.00 -5.08
C TYR A 39 19.07 0.98 -3.88
N LYS A 40 19.33 1.81 -2.85
CA LYS A 40 18.43 1.92 -1.70
C LYS A 40 17.03 2.44 -2.11
N SER A 41 16.97 3.46 -2.97
CA SER A 41 15.70 3.99 -3.48
C SER A 41 14.96 2.97 -4.36
N GLU A 42 15.69 2.31 -5.27
CA GLU A 42 15.14 1.28 -6.16
C GLU A 42 14.60 0.08 -5.35
N ASP A 43 15.33 -0.39 -4.33
CA ASP A 43 14.86 -1.44 -3.41
C ASP A 43 13.62 -1.02 -2.63
N GLU A 44 13.55 0.23 -2.13
CA GLU A 44 12.37 0.73 -1.41
C GLU A 44 11.14 0.83 -2.32
N GLU A 45 11.29 1.29 -3.56
CA GLU A 45 10.20 1.34 -4.55
C GLU A 45 9.74 -0.06 -4.94
N HIS A 46 10.66 -0.98 -5.23
CA HIS A 46 10.34 -2.37 -5.53
C HIS A 46 9.64 -3.06 -4.36
N LYS A 47 10.09 -2.82 -3.13
CA LYS A 47 9.47 -3.38 -1.94
C LYS A 47 8.04 -2.88 -1.78
N LYS A 48 7.82 -1.56 -1.89
CA LYS A 48 6.47 -0.97 -1.82
C LYS A 48 5.54 -1.55 -2.89
N LYS A 49 6.02 -1.64 -4.13
CA LYS A 49 5.28 -2.23 -5.26
C LYS A 49 4.82 -3.66 -4.96
N VAL A 50 5.72 -4.50 -4.42
CA VAL A 50 5.40 -5.89 -4.05
C VAL A 50 4.43 -5.95 -2.88
N GLU A 51 4.59 -5.08 -1.88
CA GLU A 51 3.68 -4.99 -0.72
C GLU A 51 2.27 -4.55 -1.15
N SER A 52 2.13 -3.48 -1.96
CA SER A 52 0.84 -3.02 -2.49
C SER A 52 0.18 -4.08 -3.38
N LYS A 53 0.96 -4.76 -4.24
CA LYS A 53 0.44 -5.88 -5.05
C LYS A 53 -0.12 -7.00 -4.17
N ASN A 54 0.65 -7.47 -3.18
CA ASN A 54 0.23 -8.54 -2.28
C ASN A 54 -1.01 -8.11 -1.48
N ALA A 55 -1.07 -6.86 -1.01
CA ALA A 55 -2.23 -6.32 -0.31
C ALA A 55 -3.50 -6.37 -1.18
N LEU A 56 -3.43 -5.89 -2.43
CA LEU A 56 -4.57 -5.92 -3.36
C LEU A 56 -5.01 -7.36 -3.67
N GLU A 57 -4.04 -8.25 -3.92
CA GLU A 57 -4.30 -9.64 -4.26
C GLU A 57 -4.96 -10.38 -3.08
N ASN A 58 -4.40 -10.24 -1.87
CA ASN A 58 -4.95 -10.83 -0.66
C ASN A 58 -6.33 -10.25 -0.31
N TYR A 59 -6.54 -8.94 -0.47
CA TYR A 59 -7.85 -8.31 -0.26
C TYR A 59 -8.89 -8.82 -1.24
N SER A 60 -8.55 -8.89 -2.54
CA SER A 60 -9.42 -9.40 -3.60
C SER A 60 -9.84 -10.84 -3.34
N TYR A 61 -8.91 -11.71 -2.97
CA TYR A 61 -9.22 -13.12 -2.64
C TYR A 61 -10.06 -13.26 -1.37
N ASN A 62 -9.71 -12.53 -0.30
CA ASN A 62 -10.50 -12.56 0.94
C ASN A 62 -11.93 -12.09 0.69
N MET A 63 -12.10 -10.98 -0.04
CA MET A 63 -13.40 -10.42 -0.36
C MET A 63 -14.23 -11.38 -1.22
N ARG A 64 -13.61 -12.00 -2.24
CA ARG A 64 -14.25 -13.01 -3.08
C ARG A 64 -14.79 -14.17 -2.26
N ASN A 65 -14.01 -14.62 -1.28
CA ASN A 65 -14.41 -15.71 -0.40
C ASN A 65 -15.57 -15.29 0.51
N THR A 66 -15.50 -14.07 1.08
CA THR A 66 -16.58 -13.51 1.90
C THR A 66 -17.89 -13.44 1.12
N ILE A 67 -17.90 -12.91 -0.10
CA ILE A 67 -19.12 -12.74 -0.92
C ILE A 67 -19.69 -14.07 -1.41
N LYS A 68 -18.85 -15.09 -1.55
CA LYS A 68 -19.28 -16.45 -1.87
C LYS A 68 -19.85 -17.20 -0.68
N ASP A 69 -19.62 -16.75 0.55
CA ASP A 69 -20.23 -17.33 1.74
C ASP A 69 -21.75 -17.08 1.73
N GLU A 70 -22.55 -18.14 1.91
CA GLU A 70 -24.01 -18.04 1.84
C GLU A 70 -24.61 -17.12 2.92
N LYS A 71 -23.99 -17.00 4.10
CA LYS A 71 -24.47 -16.12 5.19
C LYS A 71 -24.32 -14.65 4.84
N ILE A 72 -23.36 -14.35 3.98
CA ILE A 72 -23.02 -13.02 3.51
C ILE A 72 -23.83 -12.73 2.24
N ALA A 73 -23.87 -13.67 1.30
CA ALA A 73 -24.63 -13.57 0.07
C ALA A 73 -26.13 -13.39 0.31
N SER A 74 -26.70 -13.97 1.37
CA SER A 74 -28.11 -13.78 1.76
C SER A 74 -28.41 -12.41 2.36
N LYS A 75 -27.41 -11.71 2.90
CA LYS A 75 -27.53 -10.35 3.48
C LYS A 75 -27.29 -9.26 2.45
N LEU A 76 -26.75 -9.60 1.28
CA LEU A 76 -26.50 -8.67 0.19
C LEU A 76 -27.52 -8.82 -0.93
N PRO A 77 -27.96 -7.72 -1.56
CA PRO A 77 -28.76 -7.83 -2.76
C PRO A 77 -27.92 -8.44 -3.89
N ALA A 78 -28.55 -9.26 -4.73
CA ALA A 78 -27.87 -9.96 -5.83
C ALA A 78 -27.15 -9.02 -6.80
N GLU A 79 -27.67 -7.79 -6.98
CA GLU A 79 -27.02 -6.75 -7.78
C GLU A 79 -25.69 -6.27 -7.17
N ASP A 80 -25.65 -6.04 -5.86
CA ASP A 80 -24.41 -5.62 -5.16
C ASP A 80 -23.40 -6.77 -5.17
N LYS A 81 -23.86 -8.01 -4.92
CA LYS A 81 -23.01 -9.21 -5.02
C LYS A 81 -22.32 -9.30 -6.38
N LYS A 82 -23.07 -9.19 -7.46
CA LYS A 82 -22.53 -9.30 -8.82
C LYS A 82 -21.55 -8.16 -9.12
N LYS A 83 -21.86 -6.92 -8.72
CA LYS A 83 -20.95 -5.78 -8.91
C LYS A 83 -19.61 -5.98 -8.23
N ILE A 84 -19.58 -6.52 -7.01
CA ILE A 84 -18.30 -6.79 -6.35
C ILE A 84 -17.58 -7.98 -6.98
N GLU A 85 -18.29 -9.06 -7.33
CA GLU A 85 -17.67 -10.20 -8.04
C GLU A 85 -17.02 -9.74 -9.34
N ASP A 86 -17.71 -8.94 -10.14
CA ASP A 86 -17.19 -8.36 -11.38
C ASP A 86 -15.98 -7.44 -11.10
N ALA A 87 -16.05 -6.58 -10.07
CA ALA A 87 -14.94 -5.69 -9.71
C ALA A 87 -13.70 -6.43 -9.19
N ILE A 88 -13.89 -7.52 -8.43
CA ILE A 88 -12.80 -8.40 -7.97
C ILE A 88 -12.17 -9.12 -9.15
N ASP A 89 -12.98 -9.71 -10.02
CA ASP A 89 -12.47 -10.43 -11.18
C ASP A 89 -11.74 -9.47 -12.13
N GLU A 90 -12.23 -8.22 -12.29
CA GLU A 90 -11.51 -7.16 -13.02
C GLU A 90 -10.19 -6.79 -12.35
N ALA A 91 -10.15 -6.63 -11.01
CA ALA A 91 -8.92 -6.32 -10.28
C ALA A 91 -7.89 -7.46 -10.37
N ILE A 92 -8.31 -8.73 -10.32
CA ILE A 92 -7.44 -9.89 -10.50
C ILE A 92 -6.90 -9.93 -11.94
N GLN A 93 -7.74 -9.74 -12.95
CA GLN A 93 -7.29 -9.68 -14.35
C GLN A 93 -6.32 -8.52 -14.59
N TRP A 94 -6.59 -7.37 -13.96
CA TRP A 94 -5.72 -6.21 -14.02
C TRP A 94 -4.38 -6.48 -13.33
N LEU A 95 -4.38 -7.13 -12.16
CA LEU A 95 -3.18 -7.58 -11.45
C LEU A 95 -2.32 -8.53 -12.29
N ASP A 96 -2.94 -9.50 -12.96
CA ASP A 96 -2.26 -10.46 -13.83
C ASP A 96 -1.68 -9.80 -15.09
N SER A 97 -2.38 -8.81 -15.64
CA SER A 97 -1.94 -8.09 -16.84
C SER A 97 -0.90 -7.00 -16.53
N ASN A 98 -0.96 -6.41 -15.34
CA ASN A 98 -0.17 -5.25 -14.93
C ASN A 98 0.77 -5.57 -13.75
N GLN A 99 1.46 -6.71 -13.81
CA GLN A 99 2.41 -7.11 -12.76
C GLN A 99 3.59 -6.16 -12.56
N LEU A 100 3.83 -5.26 -13.52
CA LEU A 100 4.88 -4.23 -13.48
C LEU A 100 4.31 -2.82 -13.26
N ALA A 101 3.05 -2.66 -12.87
CA ALA A 101 2.47 -1.36 -12.52
C ALA A 101 3.11 -0.74 -11.27
N GLU A 102 3.08 0.58 -11.15
CA GLU A 102 3.67 1.29 -10.02
C GLU A 102 2.84 1.12 -8.74
N ALA A 103 3.46 1.36 -7.57
CA ALA A 103 2.79 1.20 -6.27
C ALA A 103 1.51 2.05 -6.18
N ASP A 104 1.55 3.29 -6.69
CA ASP A 104 0.37 4.18 -6.76
C ASP A 104 -0.79 3.58 -7.58
N GLU A 105 -0.51 2.87 -8.67
CA GLU A 105 -1.57 2.26 -9.50
C GLU A 105 -2.24 1.08 -8.75
N PHE A 106 -1.46 0.29 -8.01
CA PHE A 106 -2.01 -0.75 -7.13
C PHE A 106 -2.88 -0.15 -6.02
N ASP A 107 -2.42 0.95 -5.40
CA ASP A 107 -3.15 1.64 -4.33
C ASP A 107 -4.45 2.26 -4.85
N ASP A 108 -4.48 2.83 -6.06
CA ASP A 108 -5.69 3.38 -6.65
C ASP A 108 -6.70 2.28 -6.99
N LYS A 109 -6.25 1.14 -7.50
CA LYS A 109 -7.14 0.01 -7.76
C LYS A 109 -7.68 -0.63 -6.48
N MET A 110 -6.88 -0.60 -5.40
CA MET A 110 -7.33 -0.97 -4.06
C MET A 110 -8.44 -0.02 -3.57
N LYS A 111 -8.28 1.30 -3.69
CA LYS A 111 -9.31 2.27 -3.28
C LYS A 111 -10.61 2.11 -4.06
N GLU A 112 -10.54 1.80 -5.36
CA GLU A 112 -11.74 1.51 -6.15
C GLU A 112 -12.49 0.29 -5.60
N LEU A 113 -11.75 -0.79 -5.29
CA LEU A 113 -12.34 -2.01 -4.75
C LEU A 113 -12.90 -1.79 -3.33
N GLU A 114 -12.19 -1.06 -2.48
CA GLU A 114 -12.68 -0.63 -1.17
C GLU A 114 -13.91 0.28 -1.27
N GLY A 115 -13.97 1.19 -2.25
CA GLY A 115 -15.11 2.07 -2.47
C GLY A 115 -16.39 1.29 -2.75
N LEU A 116 -16.28 0.14 -3.42
CA LEU A 116 -17.38 -0.78 -3.66
C LEU A 116 -17.67 -1.67 -2.45
N CYS A 117 -16.63 -2.12 -1.74
CA CYS A 117 -16.78 -3.06 -0.62
C CYS A 117 -17.21 -2.40 0.69
N ASN A 118 -16.75 -1.18 0.99
CA ASN A 118 -17.06 -0.43 2.20
C ASN A 118 -18.57 -0.26 2.47
N PRO A 119 -19.42 0.17 1.51
CA PRO A 119 -20.85 0.28 1.76
C PRO A 119 -21.51 -1.08 2.05
N ILE A 120 -20.90 -2.16 1.57
CA ILE A 120 -21.41 -3.53 1.66
C ILE A 120 -21.00 -4.16 2.99
N ILE A 121 -19.75 -3.97 3.41
CA ILE A 121 -19.27 -4.31 4.76
C ILE A 121 -20.06 -3.54 5.82
N ALA A 122 -20.33 -2.24 5.60
CA ALA A 122 -21.14 -1.43 6.52
C ALA A 122 -22.56 -1.99 6.68
N LYS A 123 -23.22 -2.38 5.57
CA LYS A 123 -24.52 -3.06 5.60
C LYS A 123 -24.44 -4.40 6.34
N MET A 124 -23.36 -5.18 6.16
CA MET A 124 -23.16 -6.43 6.90
C MET A 124 -23.01 -6.25 8.40
N TYR A 125 -22.17 -5.30 8.83
CA TYR A 125 -21.96 -5.03 10.25
C TYR A 125 -23.23 -4.53 10.93
N GLN A 126 -24.02 -3.69 10.26
CA GLN A 126 -25.34 -3.29 10.75
C GLN A 126 -26.30 -4.49 10.88
N CYS A 127 -26.28 -5.42 9.92
CA CYS A 127 -27.10 -6.63 9.94
C CYS A 127 -26.57 -7.73 10.89
N ALA A 128 -25.31 -7.65 11.31
CA ALA A 128 -24.72 -8.55 12.33
C ALA A 128 -24.93 -8.03 13.75
N GLY A 129 -24.98 -6.70 13.95
CA GLY A 129 -25.29 -6.08 15.24
C GLY A 129 -26.74 -6.26 15.67
N ALA A 130 -27.66 -6.50 14.73
CA ALA A 130 -29.07 -6.76 15.04
C ALA A 130 -29.32 -8.18 15.62
N ASP A 131 -28.46 -9.16 15.31
CA ASP A 131 -28.65 -10.56 15.76
C ASP A 131 -28.28 -10.75 17.25
N MET A 132 -27.49 -9.84 17.83
CA MET A 132 -27.16 -9.84 19.27
C MET A 132 -28.16 -9.07 20.14
N ALA A 133 -29.08 -8.30 19.55
CA ALA A 133 -30.07 -7.51 20.29
C ALA A 133 -31.44 -8.19 20.41
N SER A 134 -31.68 -9.27 19.66
CA SER A 134 -32.98 -9.98 19.60
C SER A 134 -33.05 -11.24 20.47
N GLY A 135 -32.03 -11.50 21.30
CA GLY A 135 -31.97 -12.65 22.22
C GLY A 135 -32.41 -12.36 23.66
N MET A 136 -33.06 -11.23 23.92
CA MET A 136 -33.52 -10.83 25.25
C MET A 136 -35.05 -10.69 25.29
N ASP A 137 -35.77 -11.65 24.70
CA ASP A 137 -37.21 -11.81 24.92
C ASP A 137 -37.43 -12.57 26.24
N GLU A 138 -37.99 -11.82 27.20
CA GLU A 138 -39.03 -12.21 28.15
C GLU A 138 -39.28 -13.73 28.38
N ASP A 139 -38.70 -14.27 29.47
CA ASP A 139 -39.41 -15.19 30.37
C ASP A 139 -38.72 -15.17 31.77
N GLY A 140 -39.49 -14.84 32.82
CA GLY A 140 -39.00 -14.67 34.20
C GLY A 140 -38.58 -15.99 34.89
N PRO A 141 -38.10 -15.99 36.17
CA PRO A 141 -38.94 -15.54 37.28
C PRO A 141 -38.22 -14.87 38.48
N SER A 142 -39.02 -14.16 39.28
CA SER A 142 -39.03 -14.08 40.76
C SER A 142 -37.75 -14.22 41.61
N ALA A 143 -37.70 -13.32 42.60
CA ALA A 143 -37.11 -13.46 43.94
C ALA A 143 -35.61 -13.14 44.13
N GLY A 144 -35.37 -11.91 44.59
CA GLY A 144 -34.74 -11.66 45.89
C GLY A 144 -33.22 -11.82 46.00
N SER A 145 -32.52 -10.71 46.27
CA SER A 145 -31.69 -10.61 47.49
C SER A 145 -31.13 -9.20 47.63
N SER A 146 -31.37 -8.64 48.82
CA SER A 146 -30.66 -7.52 49.43
C SER A 146 -29.13 -7.66 49.36
N GLY A 147 -28.42 -6.53 49.32
CA GLY A 147 -26.98 -6.49 49.58
C GLY A 147 -26.36 -5.12 49.31
N ALA A 148 -26.03 -4.40 50.37
CA ALA A 148 -25.51 -3.04 50.35
C ALA A 148 -23.99 -2.94 50.06
N GLY A 149 -23.62 -1.97 49.22
CA GLY A 149 -22.43 -1.10 49.28
C GLY A 149 -21.04 -1.67 48.93
N PRO A 150 -19.97 -0.83 48.93
CA PRO A 150 -19.91 0.64 48.91
C PRO A 150 -18.88 1.25 47.90
N LYS A 151 -18.82 2.61 47.92
CA LYS A 151 -17.98 3.60 47.21
C LYS A 151 -16.53 3.21 46.88
N ILE A 152 -16.05 3.67 45.72
CA ILE A 152 -14.68 4.16 45.55
C ILE A 152 -14.70 5.52 44.84
N GLU A 153 -14.24 6.52 45.57
CA GLU A 153 -13.91 7.89 45.18
C GLU A 153 -12.43 8.02 45.54
N GLU A 154 -11.57 8.40 44.58
CA GLU A 154 -10.16 8.84 44.68
C GLU A 154 -9.54 8.58 43.30
N VAL A 155 -8.68 9.39 42.69
CA VAL A 155 -8.01 10.68 42.97
C VAL A 155 -7.24 10.95 41.67
N ASP A 156 -7.49 12.05 40.95
CA ASP A 156 -6.74 13.32 40.95
C ASP A 156 -7.45 14.29 39.99
#